data_AF-A0A7L3Y9S0-F1
#
_entry.id   AF-A0A7L3Y9S0-F1
#
_cell.length_a   1.000
_cell.length_b   1.000
_cell.length_c   1.000
_cell.angle_alpha   90.00
_cell.angle_beta   90.00
_cell.angle_gamma   90.00
#
_symmetry.space_group_name_H-M   'P 1'
#
loop_
_entity.id
_entity.type
_entity.pdbx_description
1 polymer ?
#
loop_
_entity_poly.entity_id
_entity_poly.type
_entity_poly.pdbx_seq_one_letter_code
_entity_poly.pdbx_strand_id
1 'polypeptide(L)'
;VRDCRLVSLLDLALEKDYVRSKVAEYMNYLIDIGVAGFRIDAAKHMWPGDVKAILDKLKDLNTKWFSAGTKPFIYQEVIDLGGEPIKGSDYFGNGRVTEFKYGAKLGTVIRKWNGEKMAYLKNWGEGWGFVPSDRALVFVDNHDNQRGHGAGGASILTFWDPRLYKMAVGFMLAHPYGFTRVMSSFRWPRSFVNGRDVNDWIGPPSNSDGSTKPVTINADTTCGNDWVCEHRWRQIKNMVIFRNVVDGQPFSNWWDNGSNQVAFGRGNKGFIVFNNDDW
;
A
#
# COMPACT_ATOMS: atom_id res chain seq x y z
N VAL A 1 22.73 -7.63 -1.32
CA VAL A 1 21.27 -7.38 -1.41
C VAL A 1 20.80 -7.30 -2.85
N ARG A 2 21.56 -6.65 -3.75
CA ARG A 2 21.17 -6.43 -5.15
C ARG A 2 21.73 -7.43 -6.17
N ASP A 3 22.80 -8.14 -5.81
CA ASP A 3 23.51 -9.05 -6.74
C ASP A 3 23.46 -10.51 -6.26
N CYS A 4 22.49 -10.86 -5.41
CA CYS A 4 22.37 -12.17 -4.79
C CYS A 4 20.90 -12.57 -4.71
N ARG A 5 20.64 -13.87 -4.80
CA ARG A 5 19.30 -14.45 -4.78
C ARG A 5 18.51 -14.11 -3.52
N LEU A 6 17.41 -13.35 -3.66
CA LEU A 6 16.42 -13.16 -2.61
C LEU A 6 15.71 -14.50 -2.34
N VAL A 7 15.94 -15.12 -1.18
CA VAL A 7 15.32 -16.40 -0.80
C VAL A 7 15.39 -17.46 -1.92
N SER A 8 16.57 -17.58 -2.54
CA SER A 8 16.86 -18.51 -3.64
C SER A 8 16.17 -18.23 -4.98
N LEU A 9 15.44 -17.12 -5.14
CA LEU A 9 14.93 -16.67 -6.43
C LEU A 9 16.10 -16.35 -7.37
N LEU A 10 16.04 -16.86 -8.62
CA LEU A 10 17.09 -16.59 -9.61
C LEU A 10 17.14 -15.08 -9.89
N ASP A 11 18.33 -14.51 -9.70
CA ASP A 11 18.55 -13.06 -9.74
C ASP A 11 18.97 -12.65 -11.16
N LEU A 12 18.16 -11.80 -11.79
CA LEU A 12 18.44 -11.34 -13.15
C LEU A 12 19.62 -10.36 -13.15
N ALA A 13 20.55 -10.54 -14.09
CA ALA A 13 21.66 -9.62 -14.34
C ALA A 13 21.15 -8.34 -15.04
N LEU A 14 20.52 -7.44 -14.27
CA LEU A 14 19.85 -6.24 -14.78
C LEU A 14 20.81 -5.18 -15.32
N GLU A 15 22.12 -5.33 -15.11
CA GLU A 15 23.13 -4.49 -15.73
C GLU A 15 23.28 -4.74 -17.24
N LYS A 16 22.87 -5.91 -17.72
CA LYS A 16 23.01 -6.33 -19.12
C LYS A 16 21.88 -5.76 -19.98
N ASP A 17 22.22 -5.08 -21.07
CA ASP A 17 21.22 -4.47 -21.98
C ASP A 17 20.20 -5.48 -22.50
N TYR A 18 20.64 -6.71 -22.85
CA TYR A 18 19.72 -7.77 -23.28
C TYR A 18 18.60 -8.02 -22.25
N VAL A 19 18.96 -8.12 -20.97
CA VAL A 19 18.01 -8.37 -19.88
C VAL A 19 17.08 -7.16 -19.71
N ARG A 20 17.63 -5.94 -19.67
CA ARG A 20 16.83 -4.71 -19.59
C ARG A 20 15.85 -4.57 -20.74
N SER A 21 16.31 -4.85 -21.96
CA SER A 21 15.50 -4.78 -23.17
C SER A 21 14.39 -5.83 -23.18
N LYS A 22 14.63 -7.03 -22.64
CA LYS A 22 13.58 -8.06 -22.47
C LYS A 22 12.52 -7.67 -21.44
N VAL A 23 12.93 -7.06 -20.32
CA VAL A 23 11.98 -6.53 -19.34
C VAL A 23 11.17 -5.37 -19.94
N ALA A 24 11.84 -4.44 -20.63
CA ALA A 24 11.18 -3.31 -21.27
C ALA A 24 10.23 -3.74 -22.42
N GLU A 25 10.57 -4.77 -23.19
CA GLU A 25 9.70 -5.37 -24.21
C GLU A 25 8.38 -5.83 -23.58
N TYR A 26 8.44 -6.56 -22.46
CA TYR A 26 7.25 -6.99 -21.72
C TYR A 26 6.44 -5.80 -21.19
N MET A 27 7.09 -4.83 -20.56
CA MET A 27 6.41 -3.65 -20.01
C MET A 27 5.78 -2.79 -21.10
N ASN A 28 6.46 -2.59 -22.23
CA ASN A 28 5.94 -1.86 -23.37
C ASN A 28 4.75 -2.57 -24.02
N TYR A 29 4.75 -3.90 -24.09
CA TYR A 29 3.59 -4.66 -24.52
C TYR A 29 2.36 -4.38 -23.63
N LEU A 30 2.55 -4.31 -22.30
CA LEU A 30 1.46 -3.95 -21.38
C LEU A 30 1.02 -2.48 -21.53
N ILE A 31 1.96 -1.56 -21.76
CA ILE A 31 1.64 -0.14 -22.03
C ILE A 31 0.82 -0.02 -23.31
N ASP A 32 1.19 -0.74 -24.37
CA ASP A 32 0.46 -0.77 -25.63
C ASP A 32 -0.96 -1.33 -25.45
N ILE A 33 -1.15 -2.31 -24.55
CA ILE A 33 -2.49 -2.80 -24.16
C ILE A 33 -3.32 -1.71 -23.48
N GLY A 34 -2.70 -0.83 -22.68
CA GLY A 34 -3.36 0.31 -22.02
C GLY A 34 -3.20 0.39 -20.51
N VAL A 35 -2.25 -0.34 -19.89
CA VAL A 35 -1.97 -0.16 -18.45
C VAL A 35 -1.47 1.25 -18.16
N ALA A 36 -1.81 1.80 -16.99
CA ALA A 36 -1.44 3.18 -16.62
C ALA A 36 -0.10 3.29 -15.88
N GLY A 37 0.51 2.16 -15.49
CA GLY A 37 1.68 2.15 -14.62
C GLY A 37 2.02 0.79 -14.04
N PHE A 38 3.04 0.75 -13.18
CA PHE A 38 3.62 -0.47 -12.64
C PHE A 38 3.97 -0.37 -11.16
N ARG A 39 3.67 -1.45 -10.42
CA ARG A 39 4.42 -1.82 -9.21
C ARG A 39 5.71 -2.46 -9.65
N ILE A 40 6.85 -1.88 -9.28
CA ILE A 40 8.14 -2.56 -9.42
C ILE A 40 8.36 -3.36 -8.14
N ASP A 41 8.13 -4.67 -8.24
CA ASP A 41 8.33 -5.64 -7.17
C ASP A 41 9.81 -5.71 -6.75
N ALA A 42 10.07 -5.96 -5.46
CA ALA A 42 11.41 -6.17 -4.93
C ALA A 42 12.44 -5.10 -5.34
N ALA A 43 12.03 -3.85 -5.54
CA ALA A 43 12.91 -2.78 -6.06
C ALA A 43 14.15 -2.52 -5.20
N LYS A 44 14.07 -2.77 -3.89
CA LYS A 44 15.22 -2.76 -2.97
C LYS A 44 16.37 -3.67 -3.42
N HIS A 45 16.05 -4.76 -4.11
CA HIS A 45 16.98 -5.75 -4.64
C HIS A 45 17.48 -5.42 -6.04
N MET A 46 17.11 -4.26 -6.60
CA MET A 46 17.63 -3.79 -7.89
C MET A 46 18.45 -2.52 -7.66
N TRP A 47 19.51 -2.31 -8.43
CA TRP A 47 20.19 -1.01 -8.42
C TRP A 47 19.26 0.08 -8.96
N PRO A 48 19.19 1.26 -8.32
CA PRO A 48 18.36 2.36 -8.83
C PRO A 48 18.69 2.74 -10.28
N GLY A 49 19.97 2.65 -10.66
CA GLY A 49 20.43 2.89 -12.04
C GLY A 49 19.95 1.84 -13.05
N ASP A 50 19.84 0.57 -12.65
CA ASP A 50 19.32 -0.48 -13.53
C ASP A 50 17.80 -0.33 -13.74
N VAL A 51 17.08 -0.02 -12.66
CA VAL A 51 15.65 0.32 -12.75
C VAL A 51 15.47 1.51 -13.68
N LYS A 52 16.28 2.58 -13.51
CA LYS A 52 16.25 3.73 -14.41
C LYS A 52 16.49 3.35 -15.87
N ALA A 53 17.49 2.53 -16.14
CA ALA A 53 17.83 2.12 -17.50
C ALA A 53 16.72 1.30 -18.19
N ILE A 54 15.91 0.57 -17.41
CA ILE A 54 14.68 -0.08 -17.92
C ILE A 54 13.60 0.97 -18.17
N LEU A 55 13.37 1.88 -17.23
CA LEU A 55 12.34 2.93 -17.33
C LEU A 55 12.57 3.86 -18.53
N ASP A 56 13.83 4.18 -18.84
CA ASP A 56 14.22 5.01 -19.99
C ASP A 56 13.91 4.35 -21.35
N LYS A 57 13.63 3.03 -21.39
CA LYS A 57 13.20 2.29 -22.58
C LYS A 57 11.68 2.20 -22.72
N LEU A 58 10.92 2.71 -21.75
CA LEU A 58 9.47 2.62 -21.78
C LEU A 58 8.87 3.67 -22.72
N LYS A 59 7.80 3.27 -23.38
CA LYS A 59 6.92 4.16 -24.14
C LYS A 59 6.11 5.05 -23.19
N ASP A 60 5.63 6.15 -23.73
CA ASP A 60 4.49 6.85 -23.12
C ASP A 60 3.22 6.00 -23.22
N LEU A 61 2.22 6.32 -22.40
CA LEU A 61 0.96 5.60 -22.32
C LEU A 61 0.15 5.67 -23.63
N ASN A 62 -0.67 4.63 -23.85
CA ASN A 62 -1.49 4.50 -25.05
C ASN A 62 -2.45 5.69 -25.24
N THR A 63 -2.31 6.40 -26.36
CA THR A 63 -3.05 7.65 -26.66
C THR A 63 -4.53 7.45 -26.97
N LYS A 64 -5.01 6.21 -27.06
CA LYS A 64 -6.45 5.91 -27.10
C LYS A 64 -7.17 6.34 -25.82
N TRP A 65 -6.48 6.27 -24.68
CA TRP A 65 -7.06 6.57 -23.36
C TRP A 65 -6.36 7.70 -22.61
N PHE A 66 -5.11 7.99 -22.95
CA PHE A 66 -4.28 8.97 -22.25
C PHE A 66 -3.83 10.10 -23.18
N SER A 67 -3.56 11.28 -22.61
CA SER A 67 -2.97 12.38 -23.38
C SER A 67 -1.58 12.00 -23.91
N ALA A 68 -1.21 12.49 -25.10
CA ALA A 68 0.14 12.30 -25.64
C ALA A 68 1.22 12.78 -24.67
N GLY A 69 2.33 12.04 -24.56
CA GLY A 69 3.43 12.36 -23.63
C GLY A 69 3.19 11.94 -22.17
N THR A 70 2.08 11.25 -21.87
CA THR A 70 1.82 10.77 -20.50
C THR A 70 2.73 9.59 -20.17
N LYS A 71 3.60 9.72 -19.17
CA LYS A 71 4.47 8.64 -18.70
C LYS A 71 3.72 7.64 -17.80
N PRO A 72 4.13 6.35 -17.77
CA PRO A 72 3.58 5.37 -16.85
C PRO A 72 3.80 5.78 -15.38
N PHE A 73 2.80 5.57 -14.54
CA PHE A 73 2.92 5.76 -13.10
C PHE A 73 3.79 4.66 -12.48
N ILE A 74 4.91 5.04 -11.87
CA ILE A 74 5.84 4.10 -11.25
C ILE A 74 5.77 4.20 -9.73
N TYR A 75 5.58 3.07 -9.07
CA TYR A 75 5.83 2.93 -7.63
C TYR A 75 6.65 1.68 -7.35
N GLN A 76 7.69 1.87 -6.54
CA GLN A 76 8.74 0.88 -6.30
C GLN A 76 8.56 0.29 -4.91
N GLU A 77 8.55 -1.03 -4.83
CA GLU A 77 8.56 -1.70 -3.54
C GLU A 77 9.96 -1.64 -2.92
N VAL A 78 10.11 -0.72 -1.98
CA VAL A 78 11.33 -0.59 -1.18
C VAL A 78 10.92 -0.68 0.28
N ILE A 79 11.17 -1.84 0.89
CA ILE A 79 10.98 -2.01 2.33
C ILE A 79 12.10 -1.28 3.06
N ASP A 80 11.83 -0.07 3.55
CA ASP A 80 12.74 0.72 4.37
C ASP A 80 12.03 1.11 5.68
N LEU A 81 12.33 0.38 6.76
CA LEU A 81 11.84 0.68 8.11
C LEU A 81 12.85 1.49 8.95
N GLY A 82 13.96 1.95 8.35
CA GLY A 82 15.12 2.47 9.07
C GLY A 82 16.12 1.37 9.47
N GLY A 83 17.29 1.77 9.98
CA GLY A 83 18.32 0.84 10.48
C GLY A 83 19.14 0.09 9.42
N GLU A 84 18.75 0.13 8.15
CA GLU A 84 19.47 -0.50 7.04
C GLU A 84 20.14 0.52 6.11
N PRO A 85 21.20 0.15 5.37
CA PRO A 85 21.94 1.09 4.50
C PRO A 85 21.17 1.51 3.24
N ILE A 86 20.30 0.65 2.70
CA ILE A 86 19.51 0.97 1.51
C ILE A 86 18.31 1.83 1.92
N LYS A 87 18.13 2.98 1.27
CA LYS A 87 17.07 3.94 1.60
C LYS A 87 16.05 4.04 0.49
N GLY A 88 14.79 4.31 0.85
CA GLY A 88 13.75 4.63 -0.13
C GLY A 88 14.10 5.83 -1.03
N SER A 89 14.86 6.79 -0.49
CA SER A 89 15.30 7.99 -1.20
C SER A 89 16.18 7.72 -2.42
N ASP A 90 16.91 6.61 -2.44
CA ASP A 90 17.78 6.23 -3.56
C ASP A 90 16.98 6.01 -4.86
N TYR A 91 15.67 5.79 -4.74
CA TYR A 91 14.76 5.43 -5.83
C TYR A 91 13.84 6.58 -6.27
N PHE A 92 13.95 7.78 -5.68
CA PHE A 92 13.06 8.91 -6.00
C PHE A 92 13.20 9.44 -7.43
N GLY A 93 14.35 9.21 -8.08
CA GLY A 93 14.56 9.56 -9.49
C GLY A 93 13.75 8.70 -10.46
N ASN A 94 13.22 7.56 -9.99
CA ASN A 94 12.52 6.58 -10.81
C ASN A 94 10.99 6.60 -10.64
N GLY A 95 10.49 7.27 -9.60
CA GLY A 95 9.06 7.33 -9.29
C GLY A 95 8.79 7.36 -7.80
N ARG A 96 7.58 6.93 -7.42
CA ARG A 96 7.19 6.79 -6.01
C ARG A 96 7.82 5.53 -5.39
N VAL A 97 7.78 5.45 -4.06
CA VAL A 97 8.16 4.28 -3.27
C VAL A 97 7.04 3.91 -2.30
N THR A 98 6.95 2.64 -1.95
CA THR A 98 6.06 2.14 -0.89
C THR A 98 6.56 2.59 0.48
N GLU A 99 5.78 3.38 1.20
CA GLU A 99 6.13 3.84 2.55
C GLU A 99 5.64 2.83 3.60
N PHE A 100 6.43 1.78 3.84
CA PHE A 100 6.05 0.72 4.79
C PHE A 100 5.99 1.18 6.24
N LYS A 101 6.69 2.26 6.61
CA LYS A 101 6.57 2.83 7.96
C LYS A 101 5.16 3.33 8.23
N TYR A 102 4.44 3.75 7.19
CA TYR A 102 3.06 4.24 7.28
C TYR A 102 2.15 3.22 7.98
N GLY A 103 2.01 2.02 7.39
CA GLY A 103 1.13 0.97 7.91
C GLY A 103 1.62 0.43 9.27
N ALA A 104 2.94 0.26 9.43
CA ALA A 104 3.54 -0.19 10.67
C ALA A 104 3.25 0.77 11.84
N LYS A 105 3.53 2.07 11.67
CA LYS A 105 3.31 3.08 12.70
C LYS A 105 1.83 3.34 12.96
N LEU A 106 0.99 3.36 11.92
CA LEU A 106 -0.43 3.54 12.12
C LEU A 106 -1.05 2.35 12.88
N GLY A 107 -0.57 1.14 12.60
CA GLY A 107 -0.92 -0.07 13.32
C GLY A 107 -0.57 0.01 14.80
N THR A 108 0.67 0.38 15.15
CA THR A 108 1.09 0.52 16.56
C THR A 108 0.27 1.58 17.29
N VAL A 109 0.00 2.74 16.66
CA VAL A 109 -0.83 3.81 17.23
C VAL A 109 -2.26 3.34 17.50
N ILE A 110 -2.93 2.73 16.50
CA ILE A 110 -4.34 2.34 16.65
C ILE A 110 -4.52 1.15 17.58
N ARG A 111 -3.53 0.25 17.65
CA ARG A 111 -3.50 -0.82 18.65
C ARG A 111 -3.08 -0.34 20.05
N LYS A 112 -2.71 0.94 20.20
CA LYS A 112 -2.26 1.56 21.46
C LYS A 112 -1.02 0.89 22.05
N TRP A 113 -0.15 0.36 21.18
CA TRP A 113 1.06 -0.36 21.61
C TRP A 113 2.13 0.60 22.13
N ASN A 114 2.89 0.16 23.14
CA ASN A 114 4.00 0.93 23.71
C ASN A 114 3.62 2.35 24.15
N GLY A 115 2.37 2.58 24.53
CA GLY A 115 1.87 3.89 24.94
C GLY A 115 1.70 4.89 23.79
N GLU A 116 1.76 4.45 22.53
CA GLU A 116 1.38 5.27 21.38
C GLU A 116 -0.13 5.59 21.42
N LYS A 117 -0.49 6.80 20.97
CA LYS A 117 -1.85 7.34 21.06
C LYS A 117 -2.20 8.10 19.79
N MET A 118 -3.49 8.16 19.44
CA MET A 118 -3.92 8.90 18.24
C MET A 118 -3.61 10.40 18.33
N ALA A 119 -3.53 11.01 19.53
CA ALA A 119 -3.12 12.39 19.71
C ALA A 119 -1.74 12.70 19.07
N TYR A 120 -0.85 11.71 18.96
CA TYR A 120 0.46 11.88 18.34
C TYR A 120 0.39 12.06 16.81
N LEU A 121 -0.74 11.72 16.18
CA LEU A 121 -0.92 11.79 14.73
C LEU A 121 -1.08 13.24 14.20
N LYS A 122 -1.00 14.27 15.06
CA LYS A 122 -1.11 15.68 14.68
C LYS A 122 -0.12 16.10 13.59
N ASN A 123 1.09 15.56 13.61
CA ASN A 123 2.17 15.82 12.64
C ASN A 123 2.43 14.64 11.70
N TRP A 124 1.42 13.78 11.47
CA TRP A 124 1.52 12.58 10.63
C TRP A 124 2.04 12.89 9.21
N GLY A 125 2.97 12.08 8.72
CA GLY A 125 3.66 12.30 7.44
C GLY A 125 5.17 12.42 7.63
N GLU A 126 5.82 13.37 6.96
CA GLU A 126 7.28 13.55 7.01
C GLU A 126 7.82 13.79 8.42
N GLY A 127 7.02 14.39 9.32
CA GLY A 127 7.35 14.54 10.74
C GLY A 127 7.54 13.22 11.50
N TRP A 128 7.09 12.10 10.93
CA TRP A 128 7.30 10.75 11.45
C TRP A 128 8.48 10.03 10.78
N GLY A 129 9.32 10.76 10.03
CA GLY A 129 10.46 10.19 9.31
C GLY A 129 10.06 9.38 8.08
N PHE A 130 8.88 9.68 7.51
CA PHE A 130 8.42 9.14 6.24
C PHE A 130 9.03 9.92 5.07
N VAL A 131 9.03 9.32 3.89
CA VAL A 131 9.44 9.95 2.63
C VAL A 131 8.53 11.14 2.27
N PRO A 132 8.97 12.03 1.36
CA PRO A 132 8.12 13.12 0.89
C PRO A 132 6.76 12.64 0.37
N SER A 133 5.69 13.35 0.69
CA SER A 133 4.31 12.96 0.34
C SER A 133 4.11 12.71 -1.16
N ASP A 134 4.79 13.47 -2.01
CA ASP A 134 4.75 13.34 -3.47
C ASP A 134 5.56 12.14 -4.01
N ARG A 135 6.35 11.49 -3.16
CA ARG A 135 7.06 10.23 -3.45
C ARG A 135 6.46 9.03 -2.73
N ALA A 136 5.50 9.21 -1.83
CA ALA A 136 4.90 8.12 -1.06
C ALA A 136 3.73 7.46 -1.78
N LEU A 137 3.75 6.12 -1.82
CA LEU A 137 2.58 5.24 -2.00
C LEU A 137 2.30 4.61 -0.63
N VAL A 138 1.14 4.92 -0.05
CA VAL A 138 0.76 4.52 1.31
C VAL A 138 -0.37 3.51 1.33
N PHE A 139 -0.36 2.66 2.35
CA PHE A 139 -1.36 1.62 2.60
C PHE A 139 -1.33 1.24 4.08
N VAL A 140 -2.45 0.72 4.59
CA VAL A 140 -2.51 0.15 5.95
C VAL A 140 -1.85 -1.24 5.96
N ASP A 141 -2.21 -2.07 4.99
CA ASP A 141 -1.66 -3.40 4.75
C ASP A 141 -1.40 -3.63 3.25
N ASN A 142 -0.55 -4.61 2.94
CA ASN A 142 -0.38 -5.18 1.62
C ASN A 142 -0.58 -6.70 1.68
N HIS A 143 -0.48 -7.36 0.53
CA HIS A 143 -0.69 -8.79 0.41
C HIS A 143 0.32 -9.64 1.22
N ASP A 144 1.55 -9.18 1.40
CA ASP A 144 2.54 -9.88 2.23
C ASP A 144 2.27 -9.68 3.72
N ASN A 145 2.25 -8.43 4.18
CA ASN A 145 2.28 -8.12 5.60
C ASN A 145 0.95 -8.40 6.31
N GLN A 146 -0.16 -8.51 5.57
CA GLN A 146 -1.43 -8.99 6.13
C GLN A 146 -1.39 -10.48 6.54
N ARG A 147 -0.37 -11.23 6.11
CA ARG A 147 -0.11 -12.63 6.50
C ARG A 147 0.95 -12.74 7.60
N GLY A 148 1.45 -11.61 8.10
CA GLY A 148 2.58 -11.57 9.03
C GLY A 148 3.94 -11.73 8.34
N HIS A 149 3.98 -11.82 7.01
CA HIS A 149 5.20 -11.83 6.22
C HIS A 149 5.58 -10.42 5.79
N GLY A 150 6.78 -9.96 6.17
CA GLY A 150 7.30 -8.67 5.72
C GLY A 150 7.15 -7.54 6.75
N ALA A 151 7.13 -6.31 6.25
CA ALA A 151 7.35 -5.12 7.07
C ALA A 151 6.16 -4.76 7.97
N GLY A 152 6.48 -4.48 9.24
CA GLY A 152 5.53 -4.10 10.30
C GLY A 152 5.12 -5.24 11.23
N GLY A 153 5.29 -6.50 10.81
CA GLY A 153 4.97 -7.67 11.63
C GLY A 153 3.55 -7.63 12.21
N ALA A 154 3.40 -7.99 13.49
CA ALA A 154 2.10 -8.08 14.15
C ALA A 154 1.37 -6.73 14.35
N SER A 155 2.05 -5.59 14.14
CA SER A 155 1.41 -4.27 14.26
C SER A 155 0.39 -4.02 13.14
N ILE A 156 0.59 -4.64 11.98
CA ILE A 156 -0.24 -4.42 10.80
C ILE A 156 -1.69 -4.78 11.10
N LEU A 157 -2.59 -3.84 10.79
CA LEU A 157 -4.03 -4.04 10.87
C LEU A 157 -4.52 -4.61 9.54
N THR A 158 -5.38 -5.62 9.61
CA THR A 158 -5.91 -6.31 8.41
C THR A 158 -7.43 -6.41 8.49
N PHE A 159 -8.07 -6.96 7.46
CA PHE A 159 -9.51 -7.26 7.53
C PHE A 159 -9.89 -8.22 8.67
N TRP A 160 -8.94 -8.99 9.22
CA TRP A 160 -9.15 -9.81 10.42
C TRP A 160 -9.32 -8.98 11.71
N ASP A 161 -8.94 -7.71 11.69
CA ASP A 161 -9.14 -6.71 12.75
C ASP A 161 -10.20 -5.67 12.35
N PRO A 162 -11.42 -6.06 11.90
CA PRO A 162 -12.25 -5.21 11.04
C PRO A 162 -12.63 -3.86 11.65
N ARG A 163 -12.84 -3.78 12.99
CA ARG A 163 -13.16 -2.52 13.66
C ARG A 163 -12.00 -1.51 13.58
N LEU A 164 -10.80 -1.94 13.98
CA LEU A 164 -9.61 -1.11 13.98
C LEU A 164 -9.09 -0.85 12.56
N TYR A 165 -9.21 -1.84 11.67
CA TYR A 165 -8.84 -1.69 10.27
C TYR A 165 -9.64 -0.61 9.56
N LYS A 166 -10.97 -0.58 9.74
CA LYS A 166 -11.82 0.49 9.20
C LYS A 166 -11.42 1.87 9.74
N MET A 167 -10.98 1.94 10.99
CA MET A 167 -10.48 3.18 11.60
C MET A 167 -9.17 3.64 10.95
N ALA A 168 -8.22 2.71 10.77
CA ALA A 168 -6.93 2.98 10.12
C ALA A 168 -7.09 3.44 8.68
N VAL A 169 -7.91 2.72 7.91
CA VAL A 169 -8.21 3.08 6.51
C VAL A 169 -8.95 4.42 6.44
N GLY A 170 -9.86 4.69 7.37
CA GLY A 170 -10.54 5.98 7.47
C GLY A 170 -9.57 7.14 7.72
N PHE A 171 -8.64 6.98 8.67
CA PHE A 171 -7.59 7.98 8.91
C PHE A 171 -6.72 8.18 7.68
N MET A 172 -6.27 7.08 7.05
CA MET A 172 -5.45 7.14 5.84
C MET A 172 -6.12 7.90 4.70
N LEU A 173 -7.38 7.61 4.43
CA LEU A 173 -8.12 8.23 3.33
C LEU A 173 -8.48 9.69 3.61
N ALA A 174 -8.68 10.08 4.87
CA ALA A 174 -8.93 11.47 5.26
C ALA A 174 -7.67 12.35 5.27
N HIS A 175 -6.51 11.80 5.66
CA HIS A 175 -5.26 12.56 5.79
C HIS A 175 -4.62 12.88 4.42
N PRO A 176 -4.06 14.08 4.16
CA PRO A 176 -3.56 14.45 2.82
C PRO A 176 -2.29 13.72 2.37
N TYR A 177 -1.52 13.16 3.30
CA TYR A 177 -0.22 12.53 3.01
C TYR A 177 -0.33 11.35 2.04
N GLY A 178 0.53 11.33 1.02
CA GLY A 178 0.76 10.21 0.12
C GLY A 178 -0.35 9.94 -0.91
N PHE A 179 -0.03 9.08 -1.87
CA PHE A 179 -1.02 8.46 -2.75
C PHE A 179 -1.53 7.16 -2.10
N THR A 180 -2.83 7.03 -1.90
CA THR A 180 -3.42 5.95 -1.09
C THR A 180 -3.78 4.72 -1.93
N ARG A 181 -3.33 3.55 -1.51
CA ARG A 181 -3.77 2.25 -2.02
C ARG A 181 -4.63 1.54 -0.99
N VAL A 182 -5.83 1.11 -1.39
CA VAL A 182 -6.73 0.29 -0.56
C VAL A 182 -6.52 -1.18 -0.91
N MET A 183 -6.35 -2.02 0.11
CA MET A 183 -6.24 -3.48 -0.08
C MET A 183 -7.63 -4.08 -0.34
N SER A 184 -7.66 -5.18 -1.09
CA SER A 184 -8.85 -6.03 -1.21
C SER A 184 -8.39 -7.48 -1.22
N SER A 185 -8.89 -8.27 -0.26
CA SER A 185 -8.34 -9.57 0.10
C SER A 185 -9.30 -10.70 -0.21
N PHE A 186 -8.85 -11.91 0.10
CA PHE A 186 -9.65 -13.12 0.24
C PHE A 186 -9.41 -13.73 1.61
N ARG A 187 -10.36 -14.54 2.09
CA ARG A 187 -10.20 -15.30 3.33
C ARG A 187 -9.41 -16.58 3.05
N TRP A 188 -8.59 -16.96 4.01
CA TRP A 188 -7.95 -18.26 4.08
C TRP A 188 -8.13 -18.81 5.51
N PRO A 189 -8.02 -20.13 5.72
CA PRO A 189 -8.13 -20.74 7.05
C PRO A 189 -6.89 -20.44 7.91
N ARG A 190 -6.74 -19.18 8.34
CA ARG A 190 -5.64 -18.69 9.18
C ARG A 190 -5.54 -19.53 10.46
N SER A 191 -4.35 -20.08 10.73
CA SER A 191 -4.13 -20.98 11.87
C SER A 191 -2.78 -20.69 12.53
N PHE A 192 -2.80 -20.18 13.76
CA PHE A 192 -1.57 -19.80 14.45
C PHE A 192 -0.99 -20.95 15.29
N VAL A 193 0.28 -21.25 15.06
CA VAL A 193 1.12 -22.11 15.90
C VAL A 193 2.37 -21.32 16.28
N ASN A 194 2.64 -21.18 17.59
CA ASN A 194 3.79 -20.43 18.11
C ASN A 194 3.90 -19.00 17.55
N GLY A 195 2.77 -18.30 17.40
CA GLY A 195 2.73 -16.92 16.91
C GLY A 195 2.89 -16.75 15.40
N ARG A 196 2.96 -17.84 14.62
CA ARG A 196 3.02 -17.81 13.15
C ARG A 196 1.79 -18.49 12.55
N ASP A 197 1.22 -17.88 11.51
CA ASP A 197 0.18 -18.53 10.71
C ASP A 197 0.79 -19.66 9.87
N VAL A 198 0.48 -20.92 10.16
CA VAL A 198 1.01 -22.07 9.40
C VAL A 198 0.33 -22.24 8.03
N ASN A 199 -0.73 -21.45 7.77
CA ASN A 199 -1.50 -21.43 6.54
C ASN A 199 -1.29 -20.13 5.73
N ASP A 200 -0.20 -19.41 6.02
CA ASP A 200 0.19 -18.14 5.38
C ASP A 200 0.43 -18.26 3.85
N TRP A 201 0.64 -19.47 3.35
CA TRP A 201 0.93 -19.81 1.95
C TRP A 201 -0.31 -20.01 1.08
N ILE A 202 -1.52 -20.07 1.67
CA ILE A 202 -2.73 -20.42 0.94
C ILE A 202 -3.06 -19.37 -0.13
N GLY A 203 -3.25 -19.84 -1.36
CA GLY A 203 -3.61 -19.05 -2.52
C GLY A 203 -5.07 -18.54 -2.51
N PRO A 204 -5.50 -17.86 -3.57
CA PRO A 204 -6.87 -17.33 -3.65
C PRO A 204 -7.92 -18.46 -3.64
N PRO A 205 -9.20 -18.14 -3.36
CA PRO A 205 -10.28 -19.12 -3.43
C PRO A 205 -10.27 -19.80 -4.79
N SER A 206 -10.11 -21.12 -4.82
CA SER A 206 -9.90 -21.89 -6.05
C SER A 206 -10.85 -23.09 -6.15
N ASN A 207 -11.11 -23.50 -7.39
CA ASN A 207 -11.77 -24.76 -7.70
C ASN A 207 -10.77 -25.92 -7.61
N SER A 208 -11.28 -27.16 -7.63
CA SER A 208 -10.44 -28.37 -7.55
C SER A 208 -9.47 -28.53 -8.71
N ASP A 209 -9.69 -27.85 -9.83
CA ASP A 209 -8.81 -27.83 -11.01
C ASP A 209 -7.69 -26.77 -10.93
N GLY A 210 -7.62 -26.03 -9.82
CA GLY A 210 -6.64 -24.95 -9.60
C GLY A 210 -7.03 -23.59 -10.18
N SER A 211 -8.17 -23.48 -10.88
CA SER A 211 -8.67 -22.19 -11.35
C SER A 211 -9.18 -21.32 -10.19
N THR A 212 -8.95 -20.01 -10.27
CA THR A 212 -9.45 -19.05 -9.27
C THR A 212 -10.96 -18.89 -9.38
N LYS A 213 -11.68 -19.01 -8.26
CA LYS A 213 -13.13 -18.81 -8.19
C LYS A 213 -13.50 -17.37 -8.58
N PRO A 214 -14.63 -17.17 -9.29
CA PRO A 214 -15.11 -15.84 -9.61
C PRO A 214 -15.51 -15.08 -8.35
N VAL A 215 -15.38 -13.76 -8.40
CA VAL A 215 -15.98 -12.86 -7.40
C VAL A 215 -17.47 -12.78 -7.67
N THR A 216 -18.29 -13.30 -6.77
CA THR A 216 -19.76 -13.16 -6.82
C THR A 216 -20.20 -11.96 -5.97
N ILE A 217 -21.24 -11.24 -6.41
CA ILE A 217 -21.77 -10.08 -5.68
C ILE A 217 -23.11 -10.46 -5.05
N ASN A 218 -23.18 -10.33 -3.74
CA ASN A 218 -24.40 -10.57 -2.97
C ASN A 218 -25.37 -9.38 -3.09
N ALA A 219 -26.64 -9.58 -2.75
CA ALA A 219 -27.67 -8.53 -2.81
C ALA A 219 -27.34 -7.29 -1.95
N ASP A 220 -26.61 -7.48 -0.85
CA ASP A 220 -26.13 -6.42 0.04
C ASP A 220 -24.84 -5.75 -0.45
N THR A 221 -24.41 -6.04 -1.67
CA THR A 221 -23.19 -5.56 -2.35
C THR A 221 -21.86 -6.12 -1.83
N THR A 222 -21.88 -7.00 -0.81
CA THR A 222 -20.70 -7.75 -0.39
C THR A 222 -20.30 -8.80 -1.43
N CYS A 223 -19.15 -9.44 -1.24
CA CYS A 223 -18.69 -10.50 -2.13
C CYS A 223 -18.90 -11.88 -1.50
N GLY A 224 -19.20 -12.88 -2.35
CA GLY A 224 -19.18 -14.30 -2.00
C GLY A 224 -17.85 -14.97 -2.37
N ASN A 225 -17.81 -16.30 -2.32
CA ASN A 225 -16.64 -17.13 -2.65
C ASN A 225 -15.36 -16.73 -1.91
N ASP A 226 -15.47 -16.45 -0.61
CA ASP A 226 -14.37 -16.07 0.29
C ASP A 226 -13.63 -14.76 -0.05
N TRP A 227 -14.02 -14.05 -1.11
CA TRP A 227 -13.54 -12.70 -1.36
C TRP A 227 -14.03 -11.75 -0.27
N VAL A 228 -13.08 -11.02 0.34
CA VAL A 228 -13.37 -10.13 1.48
C VAL A 228 -13.98 -8.82 0.98
N CYS A 229 -13.44 -8.29 -0.12
CA CYS A 229 -13.90 -7.07 -0.76
C CYS A 229 -14.00 -5.86 0.19
N GLU A 230 -12.94 -5.57 0.94
CA GLU A 230 -12.82 -4.41 1.83
C GLU A 230 -13.16 -3.10 1.10
N HIS A 231 -12.78 -3.00 -0.18
CA HIS A 231 -13.12 -1.87 -1.05
C HIS A 231 -14.63 -1.64 -1.24
N ARG A 232 -15.49 -2.63 -0.93
CA ARG A 232 -16.96 -2.52 -0.96
C ARG A 232 -17.58 -2.23 0.40
N TRP A 233 -16.82 -2.37 1.48
CA TRP A 233 -17.33 -2.04 2.81
C TRP A 233 -17.71 -0.56 2.85
N ARG A 234 -18.94 -0.25 3.25
CA ARG A 234 -19.48 1.11 3.25
C ARG A 234 -18.51 2.13 3.85
N GLN A 235 -17.89 1.78 4.98
CA GLN A 235 -16.95 2.62 5.70
C GLN A 235 -15.68 2.94 4.88
N ILE A 236 -15.19 2.00 4.08
CA ILE A 236 -14.00 2.18 3.25
C ILE A 236 -14.37 2.87 1.94
N LYS A 237 -15.41 2.38 1.25
CA LYS A 237 -15.91 2.98 0.00
C LYS A 237 -16.26 4.46 0.18
N ASN A 238 -16.98 4.82 1.24
CA ASN A 238 -17.35 6.21 1.48
C ASN A 238 -16.13 7.06 1.83
N MET A 239 -15.09 6.50 2.43
CA MET A 239 -13.85 7.24 2.69
C MET A 239 -12.98 7.41 1.44
N VAL A 240 -13.07 6.50 0.47
CA VAL A 240 -12.49 6.73 -0.87
C VAL A 240 -13.19 7.92 -1.53
N ILE A 241 -14.52 7.98 -1.46
CA ILE A 241 -15.29 9.12 -1.96
C ILE A 241 -14.94 10.40 -1.17
N PHE A 242 -14.83 10.32 0.16
CA PHE A 242 -14.42 11.44 1.00
C PHE A 242 -13.10 12.02 0.51
N ARG A 243 -12.08 11.18 0.28
CA ARG A 243 -10.77 11.62 -0.24
C ARG A 243 -10.90 12.41 -1.54
N ASN A 244 -11.75 11.95 -2.47
CA ASN A 244 -12.02 12.66 -3.72
C ASN A 244 -12.68 14.02 -3.47
N VAL A 245 -13.67 14.09 -2.57
CA VAL A 245 -14.38 15.34 -2.24
C VAL A 245 -13.43 16.37 -1.64
N VAL A 246 -12.52 15.94 -0.78
CA VAL A 246 -11.59 16.82 -0.06
C VAL A 246 -10.26 17.05 -0.78
N ASP A 247 -10.12 16.59 -2.03
CA ASP A 247 -8.87 16.70 -2.77
C ASP A 247 -8.40 18.17 -2.89
N GLY A 248 -7.08 18.37 -2.77
CA GLY A 248 -6.43 19.68 -2.71
C GLY A 248 -6.66 20.50 -1.44
N GLN A 249 -7.57 20.10 -0.53
CA GLN A 249 -7.83 20.86 0.70
C GLN A 249 -6.74 20.64 1.76
N PRO A 250 -6.34 21.67 2.51
CA PRO A 250 -5.29 21.54 3.54
C PRO A 250 -5.77 20.73 4.74
N PHE A 251 -4.83 20.10 5.43
CA PHE A 251 -5.07 19.59 6.79
C PHE A 251 -5.28 20.77 7.74
N SER A 252 -6.34 20.74 8.54
CA SER A 252 -6.80 21.89 9.34
C SER A 252 -7.62 21.44 10.53
N ASN A 253 -7.93 22.36 11.46
CA ASN A 253 -8.86 22.12 12.58
C ASN A 253 -8.57 20.85 13.39
N TRP A 254 -7.29 20.56 13.62
CA TRP A 254 -6.89 19.44 14.48
C TRP A 254 -7.36 19.69 15.92
N TRP A 255 -7.97 18.67 16.50
CA TRP A 255 -8.33 18.60 17.91
C TRP A 255 -7.95 17.22 18.45
N ASP A 256 -7.49 17.16 19.69
CA ASP A 256 -7.26 15.92 20.42
C ASP A 256 -7.54 16.12 21.92
N ASN A 257 -7.86 15.04 22.62
CA ASN A 257 -8.04 15.02 24.07
C ASN A 257 -6.76 14.65 24.84
N GLY A 258 -5.57 14.69 24.21
CA GLY A 258 -4.33 14.14 24.77
C GLY A 258 -4.27 12.60 24.85
N SER A 259 -5.30 11.92 24.35
CA SER A 259 -5.41 10.46 24.31
C SER A 259 -5.78 9.93 22.92
N ASN A 260 -6.91 9.22 22.77
CA ASN A 260 -7.30 8.57 21.52
C ASN A 260 -8.63 9.08 20.96
N GLN A 261 -9.09 10.24 21.42
CA GLN A 261 -10.12 11.00 20.73
C GLN A 261 -9.45 12.11 19.95
N VAL A 262 -9.60 12.07 18.62
CA VAL A 262 -9.00 13.05 17.72
C VAL A 262 -9.98 13.44 16.62
N ALA A 263 -9.83 14.65 16.10
CA ALA A 263 -10.60 15.13 14.97
C ALA A 263 -9.76 16.05 14.10
N PHE A 264 -10.07 16.11 12.81
CA PHE A 264 -9.48 17.10 11.92
C PHE A 264 -10.36 17.38 10.70
N GLY A 265 -10.13 18.55 10.10
CA GLY A 265 -10.75 19.01 8.88
C GLY A 265 -9.83 18.92 7.67
N ARG A 266 -10.45 18.89 6.49
CA ARG A 266 -9.82 19.08 5.19
C ARG A 266 -10.42 20.33 4.55
N GLY A 267 -9.79 21.46 4.85
CA GLY A 267 -10.30 22.80 4.54
C GLY A 267 -11.76 22.95 4.97
N ASN A 268 -12.61 23.41 4.06
CA ASN A 268 -14.04 23.58 4.28
C ASN A 268 -14.91 22.46 3.67
N LYS A 269 -14.32 21.36 3.17
CA LYS A 269 -15.04 20.32 2.43
C LYS A 269 -15.33 19.05 3.22
N GLY A 270 -14.58 18.79 4.29
CA GLY A 270 -14.75 17.56 5.06
C GLY A 270 -14.16 17.66 6.45
N PHE A 271 -14.73 16.87 7.37
CA PHE A 271 -14.29 16.77 8.74
C PHE A 271 -14.46 15.31 9.20
N ILE A 272 -13.55 14.83 10.03
CA ILE A 272 -13.57 13.46 10.54
C ILE A 272 -13.25 13.45 12.03
N VAL A 273 -13.89 12.55 12.76
CA VAL A 273 -13.75 12.36 14.21
C VAL A 273 -13.49 10.89 14.50
N PHE A 274 -12.56 10.63 15.42
CA PHE A 274 -12.18 9.31 15.88
C PHE A 274 -12.32 9.24 17.39
N ASN A 275 -12.79 8.11 17.89
CA ASN A 275 -12.76 7.76 19.30
C ASN A 275 -12.25 6.33 19.44
N ASN A 276 -11.03 6.19 19.99
CA ASN A 276 -10.37 4.91 20.24
C ASN A 276 -9.92 4.77 21.72
N ASP A 277 -10.52 5.56 22.62
CA ASP A 277 -10.46 5.35 24.07
C ASP A 277 -11.53 4.32 24.49
N ASP A 278 -11.44 3.79 25.73
CA ASP A 278 -12.23 2.64 26.22
C ASP A 278 -13.37 3.05 27.21
N TRP A 279 -13.90 4.27 27.10
CA TRP A 279 -14.92 4.78 28.02
C TRP A 279 -16.31 4.19 27.79
#